data_AF-A0A1C5XW82-F1
#
_entry.id   AF-A0A1C5XW82-F1
#
_cell.length_a   1.000
_cell.length_b   1.000
_cell.length_c   1.000
_cell.angle_alpha   90.00
_cell.angle_beta   90.00
_cell.angle_gamma   90.00
#
_symmetry.space_group_name_H-M   'P 1'
#
loop_
_entity.id
_entity.type
_entity.pdbx_description
1 polymer ?
#
loop_
_entity_poly.entity_id
_entity_poly.type
_entity_poly.pdbx_seq_one_letter_code
_entity_poly.pdbx_strand_id
1 'polypeptide(L)'
;MALISGVPEPKIMEVKRKEITEPIRESIARRGNRPRLFSRIVTVAVEALEFLIASVLFKKPREVPEQTNVAQAGRTEAEHQEHIAENSMAAVKVTKDEKSEPEQPKMTRLASKYSKFFKVNKELEEQNSAIQKKQKQLSEKKKELSEVKGWFKGRKKKELQNEIDELKSQIRDMKDYLPRIVQKIGYRSVQEFLKDFKDSQSEYSQYRTAIEKWKKETGKEPVAHGIMAKLAEKKQEIQNEQKNKQHTRSQNKNRGAR
;
A
#
# COMPACT_ATOMS: atom_id res chain seq x y z
N MET A 1 -10.15 -9.96 -7.26
CA MET A 1 -9.40 -8.76 -6.83
C MET A 1 -8.35 -8.42 -7.88
N ALA A 2 -8.76 -7.74 -8.95
CA ALA A 2 -7.87 -7.13 -9.96
C ALA A 2 -8.18 -5.63 -10.15
N LEU A 3 -9.10 -5.09 -9.35
CA LEU A 3 -9.63 -3.72 -9.46
C LEU A 3 -8.65 -2.66 -8.92
N ILE A 4 -7.50 -3.08 -8.38
CA ILE A 4 -6.53 -2.20 -7.71
C ILE A 4 -5.37 -1.82 -8.65
N SER A 5 -5.23 -2.37 -9.86
CA SER A 5 -4.11 -2.06 -10.77
C SER A 5 -4.42 -1.03 -11.88
N GLY A 6 -5.64 -0.50 -11.97
CA GLY A 6 -6.01 0.48 -13.02
C GLY A 6 -6.38 -0.15 -14.37
N VAL A 7 -6.49 -1.48 -14.45
CA VAL A 7 -6.93 -2.18 -15.66
C VAL A 7 -8.46 -2.10 -15.79
N PRO A 8 -9.00 -1.72 -16.97
CA PRO A 8 -10.45 -1.66 -17.18
C PRO A 8 -11.13 -3.02 -16.98
N GLU A 9 -12.26 -3.01 -16.28
CA GLU A 9 -13.08 -4.20 -16.02
C GLU A 9 -13.44 -5.05 -17.25
N PRO A 10 -13.83 -4.48 -18.42
CA PRO A 10 -14.09 -5.30 -19.61
C PRO A 10 -12.86 -6.07 -20.07
N LYS A 11 -11.66 -5.49 -19.90
CA LYS A 11 -10.39 -6.16 -20.24
C LYS A 11 -10.07 -7.28 -19.26
N ILE A 12 -10.38 -7.10 -17.98
CA ILE A 12 -10.25 -8.16 -16.96
C ILE A 12 -11.23 -9.31 -17.26
N MET A 13 -12.45 -8.98 -17.66
CA MET A 13 -13.48 -9.96 -18.00
C MET A 13 -13.11 -10.73 -19.28
N GLU A 14 -12.52 -10.06 -20.27
CA GLU A 14 -12.03 -10.71 -21.48
C GLU A 14 -10.88 -11.67 -21.19
N VAL A 15 -9.89 -11.24 -20.39
CA VAL A 15 -8.78 -12.11 -19.96
C VAL A 15 -9.30 -13.28 -19.13
N LYS A 16 -10.24 -13.05 -18.20
CA LYS A 16 -10.88 -14.12 -17.42
C LYS A 16 -11.64 -15.10 -18.31
N ARG A 17 -12.25 -14.64 -19.40
CA ARG A 17 -12.93 -15.53 -20.35
C ARG A 17 -11.91 -16.37 -21.11
N LYS A 18 -10.92 -15.74 -21.74
CA LYS A 18 -9.93 -16.39 -22.61
C LYS A 18 -8.95 -17.29 -21.85
N GLU A 19 -8.47 -16.86 -20.69
CA GLU A 19 -7.40 -17.57 -19.97
C GLU A 19 -7.92 -18.56 -18.92
N ILE A 20 -9.18 -18.40 -18.47
CA ILE A 20 -9.72 -19.21 -17.38
C ILE A 20 -10.96 -19.97 -17.84
N THR A 21 -11.96 -19.27 -18.37
CA THR A 21 -13.27 -19.87 -18.62
C THR A 21 -13.24 -20.85 -19.80
N GLU A 22 -12.70 -20.44 -20.94
CA GLU A 22 -12.61 -21.30 -22.14
C GLU A 22 -11.64 -22.48 -21.94
N PRO A 23 -10.43 -22.33 -21.36
CA PRO A 23 -9.53 -23.46 -21.13
C PRO A 23 -10.10 -24.48 -20.14
N ILE A 24 -10.81 -24.04 -19.10
CA ILE A 24 -11.53 -24.93 -18.19
C ILE A 24 -12.62 -25.69 -18.96
N ARG A 25 -13.41 -24.99 -19.78
CA ARG A 25 -14.48 -25.59 -20.57
C ARG A 25 -13.95 -26.62 -21.57
N GLU A 26 -12.89 -26.30 -22.29
CA GLU A 26 -12.22 -27.23 -23.21
C GLU A 26 -11.60 -28.42 -22.50
N SER A 27 -10.97 -28.20 -21.34
CA SER A 27 -10.39 -29.27 -20.55
C SER A 27 -11.46 -30.22 -20.01
N ILE A 28 -12.59 -29.67 -19.56
CA ILE A 28 -13.76 -30.46 -19.13
C ILE A 28 -14.35 -31.24 -20.32
N ALA A 29 -14.46 -30.63 -21.50
CA ALA A 29 -14.96 -31.30 -22.70
C ALA A 29 -14.04 -32.44 -23.16
N ARG A 30 -12.72 -32.22 -23.13
CA ARG A 30 -11.72 -33.22 -23.59
C ARG A 30 -11.45 -34.33 -22.56
N ARG A 31 -11.44 -34.01 -21.27
CA ARG A 31 -10.97 -34.92 -20.20
C ARG A 31 -12.02 -35.23 -19.13
N GLY A 32 -13.21 -34.68 -19.25
CA GLY A 32 -14.32 -34.87 -18.32
C GLY A 32 -14.21 -33.98 -17.07
N ASN A 33 -15.35 -33.77 -16.41
CA ASN A 33 -15.43 -32.97 -15.19
C ASN A 33 -15.16 -33.84 -13.94
N ARG A 34 -13.94 -33.78 -13.38
CA ARG A 34 -13.57 -34.52 -12.16
C ARG A 34 -13.05 -33.59 -11.05
N PRO A 35 -13.91 -32.76 -10.44
CA PRO A 35 -13.50 -31.75 -9.47
C PRO A 35 -12.89 -32.35 -8.21
N ARG A 36 -13.32 -33.57 -7.81
CA ARG A 36 -12.74 -34.31 -6.69
C ARG A 36 -11.30 -34.75 -6.94
N LEU A 37 -10.96 -35.12 -8.19
CA LEU A 37 -9.60 -35.51 -8.57
C LEU A 37 -8.67 -34.29 -8.60
N PHE A 38 -9.13 -33.18 -9.18
CA PHE A 38 -8.39 -31.92 -9.17
C PHE A 38 -8.10 -31.43 -7.76
N SER A 39 -9.11 -31.42 -6.88
CA SER A 39 -8.93 -31.07 -5.47
C SER A 39 -7.90 -31.96 -4.78
N ARG A 40 -7.87 -33.27 -5.09
CA ARG A 40 -6.92 -34.21 -4.52
C ARG A 40 -5.49 -33.96 -5.02
N ILE A 41 -5.31 -33.68 -6.31
CA ILE A 41 -4.01 -33.33 -6.89
C ILE A 41 -3.48 -32.03 -6.28
N VAL A 42 -4.31 -30.99 -6.18
CA VAL A 42 -3.92 -29.70 -5.57
C VAL A 42 -3.54 -29.88 -4.11
N THR A 43 -4.28 -30.69 -3.35
CA THR A 43 -3.96 -30.97 -1.94
C THR A 43 -2.58 -31.63 -1.80
N VAL A 44 -2.30 -32.66 -2.61
CA VAL A 44 -0.99 -33.35 -2.59
C VAL A 44 0.14 -32.42 -3.02
N ALA A 45 -0.09 -31.55 -4.02
CA ALA A 45 0.90 -30.58 -4.46
C ALA A 45 1.21 -29.52 -3.39
N VAL A 46 0.20 -29.07 -2.64
CA VAL A 46 0.38 -28.15 -1.49
C VAL A 46 1.17 -28.83 -0.37
N GLU A 47 0.84 -30.07 0.00
CA GLU A 47 1.58 -30.82 1.01
C GLU A 47 3.06 -31.03 0.61
N ALA A 48 3.32 -31.33 -0.66
CA ALA A 48 4.69 -31.47 -1.17
C ALA A 48 5.48 -30.15 -1.14
N LEU A 49 4.83 -29.03 -1.46
CA LEU A 49 5.44 -27.69 -1.38
C LEU A 49 5.71 -27.29 0.08
N GLU A 50 4.78 -27.53 0.99
CA GLU A 50 4.96 -27.29 2.42
C GLU A 50 6.14 -28.13 2.97
N PHE A 51 6.27 -29.39 2.55
CA PHE A 51 7.39 -30.25 2.90
C PHE A 51 8.72 -29.72 2.37
N LEU A 52 8.77 -29.27 1.11
CA LEU A 52 9.99 -28.68 0.52
C LEU A 52 10.38 -27.38 1.22
N ILE A 53 9.41 -26.50 1.49
CA ILE A 53 9.65 -25.25 2.22
C ILE A 53 10.14 -25.54 3.64
N ALA A 54 9.55 -26.51 4.34
CA ALA A 54 10.04 -26.95 5.64
C ALA A 54 11.46 -27.52 5.55
N SER A 55 11.79 -28.28 4.50
CA SER A 55 13.14 -28.82 4.30
C SER A 55 14.19 -27.73 4.02
N VAL A 56 13.78 -26.60 3.45
CA VAL A 56 14.65 -25.43 3.21
C VAL A 56 14.76 -24.56 4.46
N LEU A 57 13.66 -24.32 5.18
CA LEU A 57 13.63 -23.45 6.36
C LEU A 57 14.16 -24.12 7.64
N PHE A 58 14.09 -25.45 7.76
CA PHE A 58 14.55 -26.21 8.94
C PHE A 58 15.86 -26.97 8.71
N LYS A 59 16.61 -26.68 7.64
CA LYS A 59 18.01 -27.09 7.56
C LYS A 59 18.81 -26.32 8.62
N LYS A 60 19.13 -26.99 9.74
CA LYS A 60 20.26 -26.59 10.59
C LYS A 60 21.54 -26.52 9.73
N PRO A 61 22.44 -25.56 9.98
CA PRO A 61 23.73 -25.54 9.31
C PRO A 61 24.52 -26.76 9.82
N ARG A 62 24.68 -27.77 8.96
CA ARG A 62 25.62 -28.85 9.21
C ARG A 62 26.97 -28.41 8.64
N GLU A 63 27.95 -28.47 9.52
CA GLU A 63 29.35 -28.08 9.33
C GLU A 63 29.94 -28.63 8.02
N VAL A 64 30.68 -27.76 7.35
CA VAL A 64 31.50 -28.02 6.17
C VAL A 64 32.71 -28.88 6.58
N PRO A 65 33.21 -29.75 5.68
CA PRO A 65 34.61 -29.67 5.34
C PRO A 65 34.84 -29.60 3.82
N GLU A 66 35.94 -28.94 3.50
CA GLU A 66 36.35 -28.40 2.21
C GLU A 66 36.92 -29.45 1.24
N GLN A 67 37.24 -28.93 0.04
CA GLN A 67 38.16 -29.44 -0.99
C GLN A 67 37.52 -30.45 -1.99
N THR A 68 37.56 -30.26 -3.31
CA THR A 68 38.58 -29.60 -4.15
C THR A 68 37.99 -29.00 -5.44
N ASN A 69 38.60 -27.89 -5.85
CA ASN A 69 38.49 -27.22 -7.15
C ASN A 69 38.75 -28.17 -8.34
N VAL A 70 38.08 -27.95 -9.49
CA VAL A 70 38.75 -27.61 -10.75
C VAL A 70 37.83 -26.74 -11.63
N ALA A 71 38.46 -25.75 -12.24
CA ALA A 71 37.99 -24.55 -12.92
C ALA A 71 37.21 -24.72 -14.23
N GLN A 72 36.51 -23.66 -14.65
CA GLN A 72 36.82 -23.01 -15.94
C GLN A 72 36.30 -21.57 -16.07
N ALA A 73 37.25 -20.66 -16.38
CA ALA A 73 37.17 -19.36 -17.10
C ALA A 73 36.19 -18.29 -16.56
N GLY A 74 36.65 -17.17 -15.95
CA GLY A 74 37.31 -16.01 -16.59
C GLY A 74 36.22 -15.02 -17.05
N ARG A 75 36.15 -13.73 -16.68
CA ARG A 75 37.14 -12.67 -16.43
C ARG A 75 36.36 -11.44 -15.86
N THR A 76 37.00 -10.63 -14.99
CA THR A 76 36.99 -9.14 -14.85
C THR A 76 35.79 -8.32 -15.38
N GLU A 77 35.27 -7.22 -14.83
CA GLU A 77 35.67 -6.20 -13.84
C GLU A 77 34.49 -5.19 -13.75
N ALA A 78 34.45 -4.39 -12.67
CA ALA A 78 33.99 -2.98 -12.56
C ALA A 78 32.62 -2.57 -13.18
N GLU A 79 31.62 -2.20 -12.37
CA GLU A 79 31.31 -0.83 -11.88
C GLU A 79 30.24 -0.08 -12.70
N HIS A 80 29.30 0.48 -11.94
CA HIS A 80 28.56 1.75 -12.07
C HIS A 80 28.03 2.31 -13.41
N GLN A 81 26.74 2.63 -13.30
CA GLN A 81 26.04 3.87 -13.71
C GLN A 81 25.61 4.11 -15.17
N GLU A 82 24.34 4.53 -15.23
CA GLU A 82 23.74 5.60 -16.04
C GLU A 82 24.12 5.72 -17.52
N HIS A 83 23.11 5.67 -18.39
CA HIS A 83 22.71 6.76 -19.29
C HIS A 83 21.67 6.22 -20.28
N ILE A 84 20.43 6.70 -20.21
CA ILE A 84 19.48 6.60 -21.33
C ILE A 84 19.61 7.89 -22.13
N ALA A 85 20.03 7.73 -23.38
CA ALA A 85 20.15 8.77 -24.38
C ALA A 85 18.78 9.31 -24.82
N GLU A 86 18.66 10.64 -24.87
CA GLU A 86 18.41 11.47 -26.07
C GLU A 86 17.95 10.71 -27.35
N ASN A 87 17.05 11.18 -28.21
CA ASN A 87 16.50 12.50 -28.51
C ASN A 87 15.43 12.27 -29.61
N SER A 88 14.30 12.98 -29.60
CA SER A 88 13.65 13.35 -30.86
C SER A 88 12.93 14.69 -30.74
N MET A 89 13.55 15.65 -31.42
CA MET A 89 13.06 16.98 -31.75
C MET A 89 11.69 16.93 -32.44
N ALA A 90 10.79 17.82 -32.06
CA ALA A 90 9.93 18.51 -33.01
C ALA A 90 9.55 19.89 -32.46
N ALA A 91 9.86 20.88 -33.28
CA ALA A 91 9.87 22.30 -32.99
C ALA A 91 8.47 22.91 -32.79
N VAL A 92 8.39 23.91 -31.89
CA VAL A 92 7.69 25.17 -32.17
C VAL A 92 8.47 26.32 -31.51
N LYS A 93 8.83 27.31 -32.33
CA LYS A 93 9.50 28.56 -31.95
C LYS A 93 8.59 29.48 -31.14
N VAL A 94 9.11 29.92 -30.00
CA VAL A 94 9.23 31.32 -29.52
C VAL A 94 8.08 32.28 -29.84
N THR A 95 7.39 32.71 -28.79
CA THR A 95 7.27 34.16 -28.53
C THR A 95 7.86 34.46 -27.15
N LYS A 96 8.83 35.38 -27.18
CA LYS A 96 9.46 36.05 -26.06
C LYS A 96 8.55 37.23 -25.75
N ASP A 97 8.06 37.34 -24.51
CA ASP A 97 8.05 38.59 -23.74
C ASP A 97 7.42 38.40 -22.35
N GLU A 98 7.88 39.26 -21.45
CA GLU A 98 7.46 39.48 -20.06
C GLU A 98 7.93 38.51 -18.96
N LYS A 99 8.95 39.04 -18.28
CA LYS A 99 9.34 38.86 -16.89
C LYS A 99 8.12 38.98 -15.95
N SER A 100 7.29 37.94 -15.86
CA SER A 100 6.42 37.73 -14.71
C SER A 100 7.13 36.81 -13.73
N GLU A 101 7.36 37.28 -12.51
CA GLU A 101 7.81 36.49 -11.37
C GLU A 101 7.06 35.14 -11.35
N PRO A 102 7.75 33.98 -11.25
CA PRO A 102 7.07 32.70 -11.39
C PRO A 102 6.01 32.57 -10.29
N GLU A 103 4.74 32.49 -10.68
CA GLU A 103 3.64 32.32 -9.73
C GLU A 103 3.78 30.98 -9.01
N GLN A 104 3.47 30.99 -7.70
CA GLN A 104 3.50 29.76 -6.90
C GLN A 104 2.50 28.73 -7.47
N PRO A 105 2.88 27.44 -7.59
CA PRO A 105 1.96 26.39 -7.97
C PRO A 105 0.73 26.38 -7.07
N LYS A 106 -0.47 26.26 -7.66
CA LYS A 106 -1.76 26.20 -6.94
C LYS A 106 -2.21 24.73 -6.83
N MET A 107 -2.76 24.35 -5.67
CA MET A 107 -3.29 23.00 -5.49
C MET A 107 -4.55 22.81 -6.33
N THR A 108 -4.66 21.67 -7.01
CA THR A 108 -5.91 21.24 -7.63
C THR A 108 -6.95 20.85 -6.58
N ARG A 109 -8.24 20.89 -6.96
CA ARG A 109 -9.36 20.56 -6.07
C ARG A 109 -9.22 19.16 -5.45
N LEU A 110 -8.69 18.19 -6.20
CA LEU A 110 -8.54 16.82 -5.74
C LEU A 110 -7.29 16.66 -4.86
N ALA A 111 -6.16 17.29 -5.20
CA ALA A 111 -4.98 17.34 -4.35
C ALA A 111 -5.27 17.95 -2.97
N SER A 112 -6.15 18.95 -2.87
CA SER A 112 -6.59 19.50 -1.58
C SER A 112 -7.35 18.49 -0.71
N LYS A 113 -8.02 17.50 -1.32
CA LYS A 113 -8.75 16.44 -0.61
C LYS A 113 -7.85 15.28 -0.20
N TYR A 114 -6.64 15.16 -0.76
CA TYR A 114 -5.71 14.04 -0.52
C TYR A 114 -5.53 13.72 0.96
N SER A 115 -5.37 14.74 1.83
CA SER A 115 -5.21 14.53 3.28
C SER A 115 -6.40 13.79 3.92
N LYS A 116 -7.63 14.10 3.50
CA LYS A 116 -8.83 13.42 3.99
C LYS A 116 -8.90 12.00 3.45
N PHE A 117 -8.62 11.81 2.15
CA PHE A 117 -8.63 10.47 1.54
C PHE A 117 -7.54 9.57 2.11
N PHE A 118 -6.35 10.11 2.40
CA PHE A 118 -5.26 9.35 3.03
C PHE A 118 -5.67 8.75 4.38
N LYS A 119 -6.39 9.51 5.21
CA LYS A 119 -6.90 9.00 6.51
C LYS A 119 -7.88 7.84 6.32
N VAL A 120 -8.80 7.98 5.37
CA VAL A 120 -9.80 6.95 5.04
C VAL A 120 -9.15 5.70 4.46
N ASN A 121 -8.18 5.87 3.55
CA ASN A 121 -7.42 4.75 2.99
C ASN A 121 -6.62 4.01 4.06
N LYS A 122 -6.02 4.74 5.00
CA LYS A 122 -5.32 4.13 6.13
C LYS A 122 -6.25 3.28 7.00
N GLU A 123 -7.46 3.78 7.31
CA GLU A 123 -8.47 3.01 8.06
C GLU A 123 -8.88 1.73 7.30
N LEU A 124 -9.04 1.81 5.97
CA LEU A 124 -9.33 0.63 5.13
C LEU A 124 -8.19 -0.39 5.18
N GLU A 125 -6.93 0.04 5.12
CA GLU A 125 -5.75 -0.83 5.19
C GLU A 125 -5.62 -1.51 6.56
N GLU A 126 -5.86 -0.78 7.64
CA GLU A 126 -5.88 -1.31 9.01
C GLU A 126 -6.97 -2.38 9.18
N GLN A 127 -8.18 -2.12 8.68
CA GLN A 127 -9.28 -3.09 8.71
C GLN A 127 -8.99 -4.34 7.85
N ASN A 128 -8.44 -4.17 6.65
CA ASN A 128 -8.03 -5.28 5.79
C ASN A 128 -6.97 -6.16 6.47
N SER A 129 -5.98 -5.53 7.12
CA SER A 129 -4.93 -6.23 7.86
C SER A 129 -5.51 -7.04 9.03
N ALA A 130 -6.50 -6.48 9.75
CA ALA A 130 -7.19 -7.17 10.82
C ALA A 130 -8.03 -8.35 10.32
N ILE A 131 -8.73 -8.20 9.18
CA ILE A 131 -9.46 -9.29 8.51
C ILE A 131 -8.50 -10.43 8.13
N GLN A 132 -7.33 -10.11 7.57
CA GLN A 132 -6.32 -11.12 7.21
C GLN A 132 -5.83 -11.90 8.44
N LYS A 133 -5.55 -11.22 9.56
CA LYS A 133 -5.16 -11.87 10.82
C LYS A 133 -6.23 -12.86 11.30
N LYS A 134 -7.52 -12.47 11.29
CA LYS A 134 -8.62 -13.38 11.67
C LYS A 134 -8.82 -14.53 10.68
N GLN A 135 -8.60 -14.30 9.38
CA GLN A 135 -8.63 -15.38 8.39
C GLN A 135 -7.54 -16.42 8.64
N LYS A 136 -6.34 -15.98 9.05
CA LYS A 136 -5.26 -16.88 9.46
C LYS A 136 -5.67 -17.71 10.69
N GLN A 137 -6.19 -17.07 11.72
CA GLN A 137 -6.71 -17.76 12.92
C GLN A 137 -7.81 -18.77 12.56
N LEU A 138 -8.73 -18.41 11.67
CA LEU A 138 -9.77 -19.31 11.18
C LEU A 138 -9.17 -20.54 10.48
N SER A 139 -8.09 -20.37 9.70
CA SER A 139 -7.42 -21.48 9.03
C SER A 139 -6.69 -22.41 10.01
N GLU A 140 -6.02 -21.85 11.02
CA GLU A 140 -5.35 -22.59 12.10
C GLU A 140 -6.38 -23.41 12.90
N LYS A 141 -7.50 -22.79 13.28
CA LYS A 141 -8.58 -23.47 14.02
C LYS A 141 -9.27 -24.58 13.22
N LYS A 142 -9.45 -24.39 11.91
CA LYS A 142 -9.96 -25.45 11.02
C LYS A 142 -9.00 -26.63 10.93
N LYS A 143 -7.68 -26.36 10.94
CA LYS A 143 -6.66 -27.40 10.99
C LYS A 143 -6.68 -28.14 12.33
N GLU A 144 -6.77 -27.43 13.44
CA GLU A 144 -6.96 -28.06 14.77
C GLU A 144 -8.20 -28.97 14.79
N LEU A 145 -9.32 -28.52 14.22
CA LEU A 145 -10.55 -29.31 14.13
C LEU A 145 -10.37 -30.61 13.33
N SER A 146 -9.61 -30.60 12.24
CA SER A 146 -9.36 -31.80 11.43
C SER A 146 -8.37 -32.78 12.07
N GLU A 147 -7.47 -32.28 12.92
CA GLU A 147 -6.52 -33.09 13.69
C GLU A 147 -7.18 -33.78 14.90
N VAL A 148 -8.33 -33.29 15.37
CA VAL A 148 -9.13 -33.95 16.41
C VAL A 148 -9.73 -35.26 15.87
N LYS A 149 -8.94 -36.33 15.95
CA LYS A 149 -9.33 -37.71 15.66
C LYS A 149 -9.79 -38.42 16.94
N GLY A 150 -10.91 -39.16 16.86
CA GLY A 150 -11.45 -40.02 17.92
C GLY A 150 -12.87 -39.66 18.38
N TRP A 151 -13.73 -40.68 18.51
CA TRP A 151 -15.15 -40.56 18.87
C TRP A 151 -15.41 -39.86 20.22
N PHE A 152 -14.54 -40.09 21.21
CA PHE A 152 -14.68 -39.53 22.57
C PHE A 152 -14.32 -38.03 22.69
N LYS A 153 -13.90 -37.35 21.61
CA LYS A 153 -13.52 -35.92 21.63
C LYS A 153 -14.65 -34.97 21.22
N GLY A 154 -15.91 -35.39 21.37
CA GLY A 154 -17.09 -34.63 20.94
C GLY A 154 -17.20 -33.21 21.53
N ARG A 155 -16.85 -33.02 22.82
CA ARG A 155 -16.87 -31.69 23.46
C ARG A 155 -15.86 -30.73 22.82
N LYS A 156 -14.60 -31.15 22.72
CA LYS A 156 -13.52 -30.38 22.06
C LYS A 156 -13.85 -30.04 20.61
N LYS A 157 -14.48 -30.97 19.88
CA LYS A 157 -14.94 -30.73 18.50
C LYS A 157 -16.03 -29.64 18.44
N LYS A 158 -16.97 -29.65 19.38
CA LYS A 158 -18.05 -28.65 19.48
C LYS A 158 -17.50 -27.27 19.86
N GLU A 159 -16.55 -27.20 20.78
CA GLU A 159 -15.86 -25.96 21.17
C GLU A 159 -15.12 -25.33 19.97
N LEU A 160 -14.29 -26.12 19.27
CA LEU A 160 -13.60 -25.65 18.07
C LEU A 160 -14.57 -25.22 16.96
N GLN A 161 -15.70 -25.91 16.81
CA GLN A 161 -16.74 -25.53 15.86
C GLN A 161 -17.36 -24.17 16.21
N ASN A 162 -17.67 -23.94 17.49
CA ASN A 162 -18.20 -22.66 17.97
C ASN A 162 -17.19 -21.52 17.73
N GLU A 163 -15.91 -21.71 18.05
CA GLU A 163 -14.85 -20.72 17.79
C GLU A 163 -14.71 -20.39 16.29
N ILE A 164 -14.79 -21.42 15.43
CA ILE A 164 -14.76 -21.26 13.98
C ILE A 164 -15.96 -20.43 13.50
N ASP A 165 -17.15 -20.69 14.02
CA ASP A 165 -18.36 -19.98 13.60
C ASP A 165 -18.39 -18.53 14.12
N GLU A 166 -17.85 -18.29 15.32
CA GLU A 166 -17.61 -16.94 15.83
C GLU A 166 -16.62 -16.17 14.95
N LEU A 167 -15.46 -16.76 14.63
CA LEU A 167 -14.47 -16.15 13.74
C LEU A 167 -15.04 -15.85 12.35
N LYS A 168 -15.88 -16.74 11.80
CA LYS A 168 -16.58 -16.48 10.53
C LYS A 168 -17.51 -15.28 10.64
N SER A 169 -18.28 -15.16 11.73
CA SER A 169 -19.18 -14.03 11.94
C SER A 169 -18.39 -12.73 12.04
N GLN A 170 -17.34 -12.69 12.86
CA GLN A 170 -16.47 -11.52 13.00
C GLN A 170 -15.85 -11.10 11.66
N ILE A 171 -15.37 -12.05 10.85
CA ILE A 171 -14.83 -11.75 9.51
C ILE A 171 -15.91 -11.17 8.59
N ARG A 172 -17.16 -11.68 8.66
CA ARG A 172 -18.28 -11.14 7.89
C ARG A 172 -18.57 -9.70 8.31
N ASP A 173 -18.74 -9.46 9.59
CA ASP A 173 -19.07 -8.14 10.14
C ASP A 173 -17.98 -7.10 9.80
N MET A 174 -16.71 -7.50 9.86
CA MET A 174 -15.59 -6.64 9.46
C MET A 174 -15.60 -6.35 7.95
N LYS A 175 -15.95 -7.31 7.10
CA LYS A 175 -16.10 -7.08 5.65
C LYS A 175 -17.25 -6.14 5.34
N ASP A 176 -18.36 -6.27 6.06
CA ASP A 176 -19.54 -5.41 5.92
C ASP A 176 -19.29 -3.99 6.45
N TYR A 177 -18.28 -3.81 7.29
CA TYR A 177 -17.82 -2.50 7.76
C TYR A 177 -16.99 -1.75 6.69
N LEU A 178 -16.24 -2.43 5.82
CA LEU A 178 -15.36 -1.77 4.83
C LEU A 178 -16.09 -0.72 3.96
N PRO A 179 -17.27 -1.00 3.37
CA PRO A 179 -17.99 0.02 2.60
C PRO A 179 -18.47 1.19 3.46
N ARG A 180 -18.74 0.98 4.75
CA ARG A 180 -19.21 2.04 5.65
C ARG A 180 -18.13 3.10 5.88
N ILE A 181 -16.86 2.72 5.85
CA ILE A 181 -15.72 3.64 6.02
C ILE A 181 -15.73 4.71 4.92
N VAL A 182 -15.91 4.30 3.66
CA VAL A 182 -15.94 5.22 2.52
C VAL A 182 -17.29 5.93 2.36
N GLN A 183 -18.39 5.35 2.83
CA GLN A 183 -19.69 6.02 2.81
C GLN A 183 -19.73 7.25 3.73
N LYS A 184 -18.97 7.26 4.84
CA LYS A 184 -18.84 8.43 5.72
C LYS A 184 -18.34 9.68 4.98
N ILE A 185 -17.56 9.52 3.91
CA ILE A 185 -17.06 10.62 3.09
C ILE A 185 -17.82 10.79 1.76
N GLY A 186 -18.96 10.11 1.61
CA GLY A 186 -19.88 10.28 0.49
C GLY A 186 -19.67 9.35 -0.70
N TYR A 187 -18.81 8.33 -0.59
CA TYR A 187 -18.59 7.37 -1.67
C TYR A 187 -19.53 6.17 -1.58
N ARG A 188 -20.05 5.70 -2.72
CA ARG A 188 -20.99 4.56 -2.74
C ARG A 188 -20.28 3.23 -2.52
N SER A 189 -19.05 3.12 -3.03
CA SER A 189 -18.22 1.92 -2.96
C SER A 189 -16.75 2.24 -2.66
N VAL A 190 -16.02 1.24 -2.14
CA VAL A 190 -14.57 1.35 -1.89
C VAL A 190 -13.81 1.56 -3.20
N GLN A 191 -14.29 0.98 -4.30
CA GLN A 191 -13.66 1.08 -5.60
C GLN A 191 -13.68 2.51 -6.17
N GLU A 192 -14.84 3.19 -6.08
CA GLU A 192 -14.95 4.60 -6.49
C GLU A 192 -14.01 5.48 -5.67
N PHE A 193 -13.99 5.27 -4.35
CA PHE A 193 -13.07 5.98 -3.46
C PHE A 193 -11.60 5.75 -3.86
N LEU A 194 -11.20 4.51 -4.12
CA LEU A 194 -9.82 4.18 -4.46
C LEU A 194 -9.38 4.80 -5.79
N LYS A 195 -10.31 4.99 -6.74
CA LYS A 195 -10.03 5.70 -8.00
C LYS A 195 -9.69 7.16 -7.72
N ASP A 196 -10.59 7.88 -7.05
CA ASP A 196 -10.37 9.29 -6.71
C ASP A 196 -9.18 9.49 -5.76
N PHE A 197 -8.89 8.52 -4.89
CA PHE A 197 -7.72 8.55 -4.03
C PHE A 197 -6.43 8.50 -4.84
N LYS A 198 -6.31 7.62 -5.84
CA LYS A 198 -5.14 7.56 -6.72
C LYS A 198 -4.95 8.84 -7.51
N ASP A 199 -6.05 9.35 -8.07
CA ASP A 199 -6.02 10.61 -8.82
C ASP A 199 -5.54 11.73 -7.89
N SER A 200 -6.09 11.82 -6.66
CA SER A 200 -5.67 12.80 -5.65
C SER A 200 -4.20 12.65 -5.22
N GLN A 201 -3.70 11.42 -5.15
CA GLN A 201 -2.31 11.11 -4.80
C GLN A 201 -1.37 11.57 -5.90
N SER A 202 -1.72 11.31 -7.16
CA SER A 202 -0.93 11.73 -8.31
C SER A 202 -0.86 13.26 -8.41
N GLU A 203 -2.00 13.95 -8.30
CA GLU A 203 -2.07 15.41 -8.37
C GLU A 203 -1.34 16.06 -7.18
N TYR A 204 -1.47 15.49 -5.98
CA TYR A 204 -0.73 15.97 -4.81
C TYR A 204 0.78 15.78 -4.96
N SER A 205 1.22 14.65 -5.53
CA SER A 205 2.64 14.40 -5.82
C SER A 205 3.18 15.39 -6.84
N GLN A 206 2.44 15.62 -7.94
CA GLN A 206 2.82 16.60 -8.96
C GLN A 206 2.91 18.01 -8.38
N TYR A 207 1.94 18.40 -7.55
CA TYR A 207 1.97 19.67 -6.83
C TYR A 207 3.20 19.81 -5.94
N ARG A 208 3.56 18.75 -5.20
CA ARG A 208 4.76 18.73 -4.34
C ARG A 208 6.03 18.93 -5.16
N THR A 209 6.18 18.19 -6.27
CA THR A 209 7.33 18.34 -7.17
C THR A 209 7.40 19.73 -7.80
N ALA A 210 6.25 20.30 -8.21
CA ALA A 210 6.18 21.65 -8.76
C ALA A 210 6.60 22.72 -7.73
N ILE A 211 6.18 22.57 -6.47
CA ILE A 211 6.60 23.46 -5.39
C ILE A 211 8.09 23.34 -5.11
N GLU A 212 8.65 22.14 -5.10
CA GLU A 212 10.09 21.94 -4.90
C GLU A 212 10.91 22.56 -6.03
N LYS A 213 10.45 22.43 -7.28
CA LYS A 213 11.08 23.07 -8.44
C LYS A 213 11.01 24.60 -8.32
N TRP A 214 9.83 25.14 -8.04
CA TRP A 214 9.64 26.58 -7.84
C TRP A 214 10.51 27.13 -6.71
N LYS A 215 10.62 26.41 -5.58
CA LYS A 215 11.48 26.78 -4.44
C LYS A 215 12.95 26.83 -4.84
N LYS A 216 13.42 25.90 -5.68
CA LYS A 216 14.80 25.92 -6.21
C LYS A 216 15.05 27.11 -7.14
N GLU A 217 14.07 27.49 -7.96
CA GLU A 217 14.20 28.56 -8.94
C GLU A 217 14.08 29.97 -8.33
N THR A 218 13.20 30.16 -7.35
CA THR A 218 13.00 31.47 -6.70
C THR A 218 13.78 31.67 -5.40
N GLY A 219 14.23 30.60 -4.75
CA GLY A 219 14.81 30.66 -3.41
C GLY A 219 13.83 31.11 -2.30
N LYS A 220 12.55 31.32 -2.64
CA LYS A 220 11.49 31.76 -1.71
C LYS A 220 10.81 30.56 -1.07
N GLU A 221 10.37 30.71 0.18
CA GLU A 221 9.54 29.68 0.81
C GLU A 221 8.12 29.71 0.24
N PRO A 222 7.56 28.54 -0.14
CA PRO A 222 6.21 28.47 -0.68
C PRO A 222 5.19 28.84 0.41
N VAL A 223 4.26 29.76 0.09
CA VAL A 223 3.16 30.11 0.99
C VAL A 223 2.31 28.86 1.19
N ALA A 224 2.37 28.31 2.39
CA ALA A 224 1.82 27.00 2.64
C ALA A 224 0.29 27.07 2.79
N HIS A 225 -0.42 26.57 1.77
CA HIS A 225 -1.89 26.57 1.70
C HIS A 225 -2.54 25.46 2.56
N GLY A 226 -1.95 25.15 3.72
CA GLY A 226 -2.40 24.09 4.62
C GLY A 226 -2.57 24.58 6.05
N ILE A 227 -3.65 24.16 6.71
CA ILE A 227 -3.96 24.48 8.12
C ILE A 227 -2.75 24.22 9.05
N MET A 228 -1.94 23.20 8.77
CA MET A 228 -0.74 22.86 9.55
C MET A 228 0.35 23.93 9.49
N ALA A 229 0.49 24.63 8.37
CA ALA A 229 1.49 25.68 8.23
C ALA A 229 1.00 27.02 8.78
N LYS A 230 -0.30 27.36 8.62
CA LYS A 230 -0.92 28.44 9.39
C LYS A 230 -0.77 28.22 10.90
N LEU A 231 -0.83 26.97 11.35
CA LEU A 231 -0.64 26.61 12.76
C LEU A 231 0.83 26.69 13.19
N ALA A 232 1.78 26.38 12.30
CA ALA A 232 3.21 26.57 12.55
C ALA A 232 3.61 28.06 12.57
N GLU A 233 3.06 28.85 11.66
CA GLU A 233 3.21 30.30 11.58
C GLU A 233 2.62 30.99 12.81
N LYS A 234 1.37 30.66 13.20
CA LYS A 234 0.78 31.11 14.47
C LYS A 234 1.62 30.69 15.68
N LYS A 235 2.19 29.49 15.70
CA LYS A 235 3.07 29.04 16.78
C LYS A 235 4.36 29.85 16.84
N GLN A 236 4.99 30.13 15.69
CA GLN A 236 6.19 30.98 15.65
C GLN A 236 5.89 32.44 16.01
N GLU A 237 4.77 32.99 15.56
CA GLU A 237 4.28 34.33 15.92
C GLU A 237 4.09 34.47 17.44
N ILE A 238 3.42 33.50 18.07
CA ILE A 238 3.24 33.47 19.54
C ILE A 238 4.58 33.35 20.27
N GLN A 239 5.53 32.54 19.77
CA GLN A 239 6.87 32.43 20.35
C GLN A 239 7.67 33.74 20.22
N ASN A 240 7.60 34.42 19.08
CA ASN A 240 8.29 35.68 18.85
C ASN A 240 7.69 36.81 19.69
N GLU A 241 6.36 36.86 19.84
CA GLU A 241 5.69 37.76 20.77
C GLU A 241 6.12 37.52 22.23
N GLN A 242 6.23 36.26 22.66
CA GLN A 242 6.69 35.92 24.00
C GLN A 242 8.13 36.37 24.25
N LYS A 243 9.03 36.16 23.27
CA LYS A 243 10.42 36.63 23.34
C LYS A 243 10.51 38.17 23.40
N ASN A 244 9.71 38.89 22.60
CA ASN A 244 9.66 40.36 22.64
C ASN A 244 9.07 40.91 23.94
N LYS A 245 8.05 40.26 24.51
CA LYS A 245 7.48 40.60 25.82
C LYS A 245 8.47 40.34 26.97
N GLN A 246 9.32 39.31 26.87
CA GLN A 246 10.39 39.08 27.84
C GLN A 246 11.54 40.10 27.70
N HIS A 247 11.89 40.48 26.47
CA HIS A 247 12.98 41.43 26.21
C HIS A 247 12.63 42.85 26.72
N THR A 248 11.40 43.30 26.50
CA THR A 248 10.89 44.60 27.01
C THR A 248 10.80 44.63 28.54
N ARG A 249 10.45 43.52 29.19
CA ARG A 249 10.45 43.41 30.67
C ARG A 249 11.86 43.41 31.26
N SER A 250 12.85 42.88 30.54
CA SER A 250 14.27 42.90 30.92
C SER A 250 14.88 44.30 30.79
N GLN A 251 14.62 45.01 29.68
CA GLN A 251 15.12 46.37 29.47
C GLN A 251 14.60 47.39 30.50
N ASN A 252 13.36 47.25 30.96
CA ASN A 252 12.79 48.16 31.97
C ASN A 252 13.36 47.95 33.39
N LYS A 253 14.00 46.81 33.67
CA LYS A 253 14.64 46.56 34.98
C LYS A 253 16.00 47.27 35.13
N ASN A 254 16.69 47.56 34.02
CA ASN A 254 18.01 48.20 34.05
C ASN A 254 17.97 49.73 33.99
N ARG A 255 16.78 50.36 33.95
CA ARG A 255 16.62 51.83 33.97
C ARG A 255 16.23 52.41 35.34
N GLY A 256 16.11 51.57 36.37
CA GLY A 256 15.73 51.97 37.73
C GLY A 256 16.89 52.14 38.72
N ALA A 257 18.14 52.17 38.25
CA ALA A 257 19.31 52.41 39.09
C ALA A 257 20.02 53.69 38.63
N ARG A 258 19.45 54.84 38.99
CA ARG A 258 20.12 56.13 39.13
C ARG A 258 19.49 56.88 40.28
#